data_AF-A0A8S2R8B2-F1
#
_entry.id   AF-A0A8S2R8B2-F1
#
_cell.length_a   1.000
_cell.length_b   1.000
_cell.length_c   1.000
_cell.angle_alpha   90.00
_cell.angle_beta   90.00
_cell.angle_gamma   90.00
#
_symmetry.space_group_name_H-M   'P 1'
#
loop_
_entity.id
_entity.type
_entity.pdbx_description
1 polymer ?
#
loop_
_entity_poly.entity_id
_entity_poly.type
_entity_poly.pdbx_seq_one_letter_code
_entity_poly.pdbx_strand_id
1 'polypeptide(L)'
;MKKDYRLYAIHVLPHLRTLDYNGITQKEREAARKIFKSKSGEKAKNKQKGANTFVPGAELAKQQAPRMTKKDADAIKKAIQEAKSIDEVERLKTMLQSGQMPHSVEQKQHQNGHKTNTEAMEQEQNLGNTSMET
;
A
#
# COMPACT_ATOMS: atom_id res chain seq x y z
N MET A 1 5.59 -23.90 -17.32
CA MET A 1 6.86 -24.31 -16.70
C MET A 1 7.65 -23.07 -16.27
N LYS A 2 8.20 -23.06 -15.05
CA LYS A 2 9.03 -21.96 -14.55
C LYS A 2 10.38 -21.99 -15.30
N LYS A 3 10.76 -20.88 -15.96
CA LYS A 3 11.90 -20.86 -16.91
C LYS A 3 13.25 -21.26 -16.30
N ASP A 4 13.43 -21.13 -14.97
CA ASP A 4 14.68 -21.45 -14.28
C ASP A 4 14.52 -22.33 -13.03
N TYR A 5 13.53 -23.22 -13.00
CA TYR A 5 13.24 -24.07 -11.83
C TYR A 5 14.47 -24.81 -11.30
N ARG A 6 15.23 -25.46 -12.18
CA ARG A 6 16.40 -26.26 -11.81
C ARG A 6 17.49 -25.44 -11.12
N LEU A 7 17.87 -24.31 -11.72
CA LEU A 7 18.88 -23.40 -11.14
C LEU A 7 18.39 -22.79 -9.82
N TYR A 8 17.10 -22.50 -9.72
CA TYR A 8 16.49 -22.02 -8.48
C TYR A 8 16.57 -23.07 -7.36
N ALA A 9 16.19 -24.31 -7.63
CA ALA A 9 16.27 -25.41 -6.67
C ALA A 9 17.70 -25.64 -6.16
N ILE A 10 18.69 -25.59 -7.07
CA ILE A 10 20.12 -25.69 -6.73
C ILE A 10 20.57 -24.53 -5.84
N HIS A 11 20.12 -23.30 -6.11
CA HIS A 11 20.43 -22.13 -5.28
C HIS A 11 19.81 -22.24 -3.87
N VAL A 12 18.56 -22.68 -3.79
CA VAL A 12 17.83 -22.79 -2.51
C VAL A 12 18.36 -23.93 -1.66
N LEU A 13 18.76 -25.05 -2.28
CA LEU A 13 19.25 -26.26 -1.62
C LEU A 13 20.72 -26.51 -2.01
N PRO A 14 21.70 -25.85 -1.38
CA PRO A 14 23.12 -25.95 -1.78
C PRO A 14 23.70 -27.36 -1.61
N HIS A 15 23.13 -28.17 -0.71
CA HIS A 15 23.54 -29.55 -0.45
C HIS A 15 22.88 -30.59 -1.39
N LEU A 16 22.03 -30.15 -2.32
CA LEU A 16 21.36 -31.03 -3.28
C LEU A 16 22.39 -31.71 -4.19
N ARG A 17 22.31 -33.04 -4.31
CA ARG A 17 23.22 -33.87 -5.14
C ARG A 17 22.63 -34.21 -6.50
N THR A 18 21.34 -34.54 -6.53
CA THR A 18 20.61 -34.98 -7.73
C THR A 18 19.26 -34.29 -7.76
N LEU A 19 18.83 -33.86 -8.94
CA LEU A 19 17.50 -33.30 -9.19
C LEU A 19 16.94 -33.91 -10.47
N ASP A 20 15.72 -34.46 -10.43
CA ASP A 20 15.05 -35.12 -11.55
C ASP A 20 15.92 -36.21 -12.20
N TYR A 21 16.48 -37.11 -11.38
CA TYR A 21 17.40 -38.18 -11.78
C TYR A 21 18.73 -37.72 -12.41
N ASN A 22 18.97 -36.40 -12.53
CA ASN A 22 20.19 -35.82 -13.05
C ASN A 22 21.08 -35.29 -11.93
N GLY A 23 22.33 -35.74 -11.88
CA GLY A 23 23.34 -35.22 -10.96
C GLY A 23 23.59 -33.73 -11.17
N ILE A 24 23.82 -32.99 -10.09
CA ILE A 24 24.08 -31.55 -10.15
C ILE A 24 25.57 -31.29 -10.34
N THR A 25 25.90 -30.62 -11.43
CA THR A 25 27.28 -30.27 -11.77
C THR A 25 27.73 -28.98 -11.07
N GLN A 26 29.05 -28.79 -10.96
CA GLN A 26 29.61 -27.58 -10.37
C GLN A 26 29.27 -26.32 -11.19
N LYS A 27 29.22 -26.44 -12.53
CA LYS A 27 28.84 -25.37 -13.46
C LYS A 27 27.45 -24.82 -13.15
N GLU A 28 26.50 -25.71 -12.87
CA GLU A 28 25.13 -25.31 -12.50
C GLU A 28 25.08 -24.60 -11.14
N ARG A 29 25.87 -25.06 -10.15
CA ARG A 29 25.96 -24.37 -8.85
C ARG A 29 26.48 -22.95 -8.99
N GLU A 30 27.49 -22.74 -9.83
CA GLU A 30 28.06 -21.42 -10.08
C GLU A 30 27.08 -20.52 -10.84
N ALA A 31 26.41 -21.04 -11.87
CA ALA A 31 25.38 -20.32 -12.61
C ALA A 31 24.22 -19.90 -11.70
N ALA A 32 23.72 -20.82 -10.87
CA ALA A 32 22.67 -20.56 -9.89
C ALA A 32 23.08 -19.48 -8.89
N ARG A 33 24.31 -19.55 -8.35
CA ARG A 33 24.86 -18.53 -7.46
C ARG A 33 24.95 -17.17 -8.16
N LYS A 34 25.44 -17.10 -9.39
CA LYS A 34 25.58 -15.84 -10.14
C LYS A 34 24.22 -15.16 -10.35
N ILE A 35 23.20 -15.92 -10.73
CA ILE A 35 21.86 -15.40 -11.02
C ILE A 35 21.15 -14.97 -9.73
N PHE A 36 21.12 -15.84 -8.72
CA PHE A 36 20.26 -15.68 -7.53
C PHE A 36 20.92 -15.08 -6.29
N LYS A 37 22.24 -14.86 -6.29
CA LYS A 37 22.96 -14.09 -5.24
C LYS A 37 22.88 -12.58 -5.48
N SER A 38 22.64 -12.13 -6.71
CA SER A 38 22.52 -10.70 -7.02
C SER A 38 21.24 -10.07 -6.43
N LYS A 39 21.26 -8.76 -6.12
CA LYS A 39 20.08 -8.01 -5.66
C LYS A 39 18.86 -8.17 -6.59
N SER A 40 19.06 -8.43 -7.88
CA SER A 40 17.99 -8.71 -8.84
C SER A 40 17.34 -10.09 -8.62
N GLY A 41 18.16 -11.11 -8.33
CA GLY A 41 17.69 -12.47 -8.01
C GLY A 41 16.95 -12.57 -6.67
N GLU A 42 17.28 -11.71 -5.71
CA GLU A 42 16.55 -11.59 -4.44
C GLU A 42 15.15 -11.01 -4.61
N LYS A 43 14.97 -10.03 -5.51
CA LYS A 43 13.64 -9.49 -5.86
C LYS A 43 12.75 -10.55 -6.54
N ALA A 44 13.32 -11.46 -7.32
CA ALA A 44 12.60 -12.59 -7.89
C ALA A 44 12.11 -13.58 -6.82
N LYS A 45 12.86 -13.79 -5.73
CA LYS A 45 12.40 -14.57 -4.57
C LYS A 45 11.22 -13.90 -3.88
N ASN A 46 11.28 -12.59 -3.67
CA ASN A 46 10.22 -11.86 -2.96
C ASN A 46 8.91 -11.83 -3.76
N LYS A 47 9.00 -11.73 -5.09
CA LYS A 47 7.83 -11.79 -5.99
C LYS A 47 7.09 -13.15 -5.95
N GLN A 48 7.75 -14.22 -5.50
CA GLN A 48 7.14 -15.54 -5.31
C GLN A 48 6.53 -15.74 -3.91
N LYS A 49 7.02 -15.01 -2.90
CA LYS A 49 6.46 -15.05 -1.53
C LYS A 49 5.16 -14.25 -1.38
N GLY A 50 4.76 -13.49 -2.41
CA GLY A 50 3.50 -12.76 -2.44
C GLY A 50 2.25 -13.61 -2.74
N ALA A 51 2.32 -14.94 -2.59
CA ALA A 51 1.12 -15.76 -2.56
C ALA A 51 0.48 -15.61 -1.18
N ASN A 52 -0.67 -14.94 -1.15
CA ASN A 52 -1.53 -14.72 0.01
C ASN A 52 -2.08 -16.04 0.58
N THR A 53 -1.24 -16.90 1.12
CA THR A 53 -1.69 -18.10 1.83
C THR A 53 -1.84 -17.74 3.30
N PHE A 54 -3.09 -17.61 3.73
CA PHE A 54 -3.44 -17.50 5.14
C PHE A 54 -3.13 -18.85 5.81
N VAL A 55 -2.15 -18.88 6.72
CA VAL A 55 -1.87 -20.04 7.58
C VAL A 55 -2.59 -19.78 8.90
N PRO A 56 -3.71 -20.46 9.20
CA PRO A 56 -4.40 -20.29 10.48
C PRO A 56 -3.46 -20.72 11.62
N GLY A 57 -3.10 -19.77 12.49
CA GLY A 57 -2.20 -19.97 13.64
C GLY A 57 -0.80 -19.38 13.49
N ALA A 58 -0.43 -18.85 12.32
CA ALA A 58 0.78 -18.02 12.21
C ALA A 58 0.49 -16.63 12.77
N GLU A 59 1.36 -16.12 13.67
CA GLU A 59 1.29 -14.74 14.13
C GLU A 59 1.26 -13.82 12.90
N LEU A 60 0.16 -13.08 12.74
CA LEU A 60 0.06 -12.03 11.75
C LEU A 60 1.26 -11.12 11.98
N ALA A 61 2.27 -11.20 11.11
CA ALA A 61 3.30 -10.19 11.03
C ALA A 61 2.54 -8.89 10.87
N LYS A 62 2.45 -8.10 11.96
CA LYS A 62 1.72 -6.84 12.02
C LYS A 62 2.11 -6.11 10.76
N GLN A 63 1.22 -6.08 9.77
CA GLN A 63 1.42 -5.28 8.58
C GLN A 63 1.53 -3.90 9.17
N GLN A 64 2.76 -3.40 9.20
CA GLN A 64 3.05 -2.11 9.76
C GLN A 64 2.26 -1.17 8.84
N ALA A 65 1.12 -0.71 9.32
CA ALA A 65 0.39 0.41 8.74
C ALA A 65 1.47 1.43 8.34
N PRO A 66 1.40 1.96 7.11
CA PRO A 66 2.50 2.68 6.47
C PRO A 66 3.17 3.56 7.52
N ARG A 67 4.36 3.14 7.97
CA ARG A 67 5.01 3.75 9.12
C ARG A 67 5.29 5.17 8.71
N MET A 68 4.51 6.10 9.26
CA MET A 68 4.74 7.53 9.16
C MET A 68 6.23 7.76 9.37
N THR A 69 6.91 8.32 8.38
CA THR A 69 8.33 8.59 8.57
C THR A 69 8.44 9.68 9.64
N LYS A 70 9.54 9.71 10.39
CA LYS A 70 9.73 10.76 11.42
C LYS A 70 9.58 12.17 10.83
N LYS A 71 9.99 12.35 9.57
CA LYS A 71 9.84 13.59 8.80
C LYS A 71 8.37 13.96 8.58
N ASP A 72 7.54 13.00 8.19
CA ASP A 72 6.10 13.23 8.00
C ASP A 72 5.43 13.62 9.32
N ALA A 73 5.79 12.96 10.42
CA ALA A 73 5.27 13.28 11.75
C ALA A 73 5.61 14.73 12.16
N ASP A 74 6.83 15.17 11.87
CA ASP A 74 7.26 16.53 12.20
C ASP A 74 6.63 17.58 11.27
N ALA A 75 6.40 17.26 9.99
CA ALA A 75 5.65 18.11 9.07
C ALA A 75 4.20 18.32 9.51
N ILE A 76 3.52 17.26 9.97
CA ILE A 76 2.14 17.36 10.46
C ILE A 76 2.07 18.16 11.76
N LYS A 77 3.02 17.97 12.69
CA LYS A 77 3.09 18.78 13.90
C LYS A 77 3.22 20.27 13.57
N LYS A 78 4.06 20.62 12.60
CA LYS A 78 4.19 22.00 12.12
C LYS A 78 2.90 22.50 11.48
N ALA A 79 2.28 21.71 10.61
CA ALA A 79 1.01 22.07 9.98
C ALA A 79 -0.12 22.30 10.99
N ILE A 80 -0.19 21.50 12.06
CA ILE A 80 -1.16 21.70 13.16
C ILE A 80 -0.85 22.98 13.94
N GLN A 81 0.44 23.30 14.15
CA GLN A 81 0.85 24.53 14.84
C GLN A 81 0.60 25.80 14.00
N GLU A 82 0.72 25.71 12.67
CA GLU A 82 0.56 26.83 11.74
C GLU A 82 -0.89 27.00 11.21
N ALA A 83 -1.77 26.02 11.47
CA ALA A 83 -3.16 26.04 10.98
C ALA A 83 -3.92 27.28 11.50
N LYS A 84 -4.62 27.95 10.58
CA LYS A 84 -5.32 29.22 10.87
C LYS A 84 -6.83 29.06 11.05
N SER A 85 -7.38 27.89 10.70
CA SER A 85 -8.81 27.59 10.79
C SER A 85 -9.06 26.28 11.54
N ILE A 86 -10.21 26.20 12.23
CA ILE A 86 -10.68 25.00 12.94
C ILE A 86 -10.91 23.85 11.94
N ASP A 87 -11.48 24.15 10.78
CA ASP A 87 -11.74 23.19 9.71
C ASP A 87 -10.44 22.53 9.20
N GLU A 88 -9.34 23.28 9.19
CA GLU A 88 -8.03 22.79 8.77
C GLU A 88 -7.47 21.78 9.79
N VAL A 89 -7.64 22.04 11.07
CA VAL A 89 -7.25 21.13 12.15
C VAL A 89 -8.07 19.84 12.11
N GLU A 90 -9.38 19.92 11.87
CA GLU A 90 -10.25 18.75 11.74
C GLU A 90 -9.91 17.89 10.52
N ARG A 91 -9.56 18.53 9.41
CA ARG A 91 -9.06 17.83 8.21
C ARG A 91 -7.75 17.10 8.49
N LEU A 92 -6.79 17.72 9.17
CA LEU A 92 -5.52 17.07 9.53
C LEU A 92 -5.75 15.89 10.50
N LYS A 93 -6.69 16.03 11.43
CA LYS A 93 -7.09 14.97 12.38
C LYS A 93 -7.72 13.76 11.67
N THR A 94 -8.70 13.99 10.78
CA THR A 94 -9.34 12.90 10.02
C THR A 94 -8.35 12.20 9.10
N MET A 95 -7.43 12.96 8.49
CA MET A 95 -6.35 12.41 7.67
C MET A 95 -5.42 11.49 8.47
N LEU A 96 -4.98 11.92 9.67
CA LEU A 96 -4.19 11.09 10.59
C LEU A 96 -4.91 9.80 11.00
N GLN A 97 -6.21 9.89 11.30
CA GLN A 97 -7.03 8.73 11.68
C GLN A 97 -7.20 7.74 10.52
N SER A 98 -7.35 8.24 9.29
CA SER A 98 -7.51 7.41 8.10
C SER A 98 -6.21 6.74 7.62
N GLY A 99 -5.05 7.17 8.12
CA GLY A 99 -3.74 6.66 7.69
C GLY A 99 -3.35 7.04 6.26
N GLN A 100 -4.10 7.92 5.59
CA GLN A 100 -3.78 8.43 4.26
C GLN A 100 -2.91 9.68 4.38
N MET A 101 -1.59 9.49 4.38
CA MET A 101 -0.65 10.60 4.41
C MET A 101 -0.21 10.98 2.98
N PRO A 102 -0.48 12.20 2.49
CA PRO A 102 0.15 12.69 1.28
C PRO A 102 1.65 12.83 1.55
N HIS A 103 2.50 12.23 0.70
CA HIS A 103 3.96 12.24 0.83
C HIS A 103 4.61 13.62 0.61
N SER A 104 3.80 14.68 0.63
CA SER A 104 4.20 16.07 0.49
C SER A 104 3.10 16.94 1.09
N VAL A 105 3.12 17.10 2.42
CA VAL A 105 2.58 18.33 3.04
C VAL A 105 3.63 19.43 2.81
N GLU A 106 4.01 19.61 1.56
CA GLU A 106 4.94 20.62 1.12
C GLU A 106 4.16 21.44 0.09
N GLN A 107 3.59 22.52 0.60
CA GLN A 107 3.32 23.74 -0.14
C GLN A 107 2.55 23.54 -1.45
N LYS A 108 1.27 23.16 -1.37
CA LYS A 108 0.31 23.68 -2.35
C LYS A 108 -0.26 24.97 -1.80
N GLN A 109 0.40 26.03 -2.24
CA GLN A 109 -0.12 27.38 -2.35
C GLN A 109 -1.60 27.36 -2.74
N HIS A 110 -2.34 28.30 -2.15
CA HIS A 110 -3.60 28.88 -2.61
C HIS A 110 -3.99 28.55 -4.05
N GLN A 111 -5.28 28.26 -4.24
CA GLN A 111 -6.04 28.04 -5.49
C GLN A 111 -6.41 26.58 -5.76
N ASN A 112 -7.57 26.19 -5.24
CA ASN A 112 -8.65 25.77 -6.13
C ASN A 112 -9.98 26.02 -5.40
N GLY A 113 -10.72 27.00 -5.90
CA GLY A 113 -12.06 27.33 -5.41
C GLY A 113 -12.95 26.10 -5.55
N HIS A 114 -13.39 25.56 -4.42
CA HIS A 114 -14.57 24.72 -4.43
C HIS A 114 -15.77 25.66 -4.57
N LYS A 115 -16.15 25.92 -5.82
CA LYS A 115 -17.45 26.48 -6.13
C LYS A 115 -18.48 25.52 -5.55
N THR A 116 -19.14 25.94 -4.48
CA THR A 116 -20.42 25.37 -4.07
C THR A 116 -21.38 25.57 -5.24
N ASN A 117 -21.71 24.50 -5.96
CA ASN A 117 -22.91 24.45 -6.79
C ASN A 117 -24.10 24.46 -5.83
N THR A 118 -24.50 25.66 -5.44
CA THR A 118 -25.84 25.94 -4.93
C THR A 118 -26.67 26.28 -6.15
N GLU A 119 -27.38 25.31 -6.70
CA GLU A 119 -28.63 25.48 -7.46
C GLU A 119 -29.11 24.13 -8.03
N ALA A 120 -30.44 23.97 -7.99
CA ALA A 120 -31.25 22.89 -8.57
C ALA A 120 -31.43 21.60 -7.74
N MET A 121 -32.15 21.69 -6.61
CA MET A 121 -33.14 20.66 -6.23
C MET A 121 -34.20 21.24 -5.26
N GLU A 122 -34.89 22.30 -5.68
CA GLU A 122 -36.19 22.67 -5.11
C GLU A 122 -37.15 22.89 -6.27
N GLN A 123 -37.74 21.80 -6.75
CA GLN A 123 -39.04 21.80 -7.40
C GLN A 123 -39.60 20.39 -7.34
N GLU A 124 -40.90 20.31 -7.08
CA GLU A 124 -41.72 19.11 -6.93
C GLU A 124 -41.68 18.37 -5.58
N GLN A 125 -42.15 19.04 -4.52
CA GLN A 125 -43.07 18.41 -3.55
C GLN A 125 -44.12 19.44 -3.08
N ASN A 126 -45.06 19.80 -3.95
CA ASN A 126 -46.32 20.38 -3.51
C ASN A 126 -47.50 19.73 -4.24
N LEU A 127 -47.78 18.47 -3.86
CA LEU A 127 -49.06 17.83 -4.08
C LEU A 127 -49.46 17.21 -2.75
N GLY A 128 -50.18 17.95 -1.91
CA GLY A 128 -50.59 17.41 -0.62
C GLY A 128 -51.30 18.35 0.34
N ASN A 129 -52.24 19.20 -0.12
CA ASN A 129 -53.24 19.75 0.79
C ASN A 129 -54.62 19.18 0.45
N THR A 130 -54.93 18.05 1.08
CA THR A 130 -56.29 17.57 1.31
C THR A 130 -56.57 17.66 2.81
N SER A 131 -57.33 18.67 3.21
CA SER A 131 -58.18 18.67 4.42
C SER A 131 -59.47 19.35 3.97
N MET A 132 -60.59 18.64 3.81
CA MET A 132 -61.52 18.23 4.88
C MET A 132 -61.77 19.37 5.86
N GLU A 133 -62.78 20.19 5.56
CA GLU A 133 -63.69 20.70 6.59
C GLU A 133 -65.13 20.60 6.08
N THR A 134 -65.99 20.25 7.04
CA THR A 134 -67.38 19.79 6.99
C THR A 134 -68.39 20.87 6.65
#